data_AF-A0A8H6KKA7-F1
#
_entry.id   AF-A0A8H6KKA7-F1
#
_cell.length_a   1.000
_cell.length_b   1.000
_cell.length_c   1.000
_cell.angle_alpha   90.00
_cell.angle_beta   90.00
_cell.angle_gamma   90.00
#
_symmetry.space_group_name_H-M   'P 1'
#
loop_
_entity.id
_entity.type
_entity.pdbx_description
1 polymer ?
#
loop_
_entity_poly.entity_id
_entity_poly.type
_entity_poly.pdbx_seq_one_letter_code
_entity_poly.pdbx_strand_id
1 'polypeptide(L)'
;MSGRFSLPVYAKEAGEAETEGFLSVHEEGQPGARRGRGCGARALQGSKLSTLLFAANCAMLGLSAWIHAHPRPPTDQQCVRKLNAPSPVHDVLEYEDVQFDNAFWKESPYKGKPTPELEAKWKELWYYGSFDLPDSYLPALNKSADGIAGDPWAKTASGNLLAGLEVFHNLHCLNLVRQYVHKEEFDYSSDPAFHGSADLVVAHVDHCIEALRIRLMCAADVTPFLHTNGAKGNQPDFDSQHRCPKYDRIVDWAKKRQIMVESPEGHGHHG
;
A
#
# COMPACT_ATOMS: atom_id res chain seq x y z
N MET A 1 -16.88 -34.14 3.45
CA MET A 1 -17.05 -34.56 4.86
C MET A 1 -17.31 -33.33 5.70
N SER A 2 -18.38 -33.40 6.49
CA SER A 2 -18.95 -32.39 7.36
C SER A 2 -17.93 -31.70 8.27
N GLY A 3 -17.95 -30.36 8.30
CA GLY A 3 -17.38 -29.58 9.40
C GLY A 3 -18.31 -29.64 10.64
N ARG A 4 -17.71 -29.82 11.82
CA ARG A 4 -18.35 -29.54 13.13
C ARG A 4 -17.26 -29.03 14.08
N PHE A 5 -17.30 -27.75 14.39
CA PHE A 5 -16.65 -27.18 15.57
C PHE A 5 -17.71 -27.12 16.68
N SER A 6 -17.50 -27.88 17.76
CA SER A 6 -18.33 -27.86 18.96
C SER A 6 -17.57 -27.17 20.08
N LEU A 7 -18.17 -26.11 20.64
CA LEU A 7 -17.74 -25.48 21.90
C LEU A 7 -18.40 -26.21 23.08
N PRO A 8 -17.71 -26.44 24.21
CA PRO A 8 -18.35 -26.95 25.41
C PRO A 8 -18.94 -25.82 26.26
N VAL A 9 -20.21 -25.98 26.61
CA VAL A 9 -20.96 -25.25 27.62
C VAL A 9 -20.59 -25.83 28.99
N TYR A 10 -20.10 -25.01 29.92
CA TYR A 10 -19.95 -25.42 31.32
C TYR A 10 -21.23 -25.10 32.11
N ALA A 11 -21.85 -26.17 32.60
CA ALA A 11 -23.01 -26.14 33.48
C ALA A 11 -22.62 -25.77 34.92
N LYS A 12 -23.60 -25.18 35.60
CA LYS A 12 -23.57 -24.67 36.97
C LYS A 12 -24.18 -25.74 37.87
N GLU A 13 -23.43 -26.24 38.85
CA GLU A 13 -23.99 -27.05 39.95
C GLU A 13 -23.81 -26.32 41.28
N ALA A 14 -24.84 -26.44 42.10
CA ALA A 14 -25.02 -25.82 43.40
C ALA A 14 -25.19 -26.92 44.45
N GLY A 15 -24.78 -26.59 45.68
CA GLY A 15 -25.23 -27.26 46.89
C GLY A 15 -24.23 -28.27 47.45
N GLU A 16 -23.67 -27.97 48.62
CA GLU A 16 -24.05 -28.67 49.84
C GLU A 16 -23.55 -27.88 51.05
N ALA A 17 -24.44 -27.77 52.04
CA ALA A 17 -24.22 -27.15 53.32
C ALA A 17 -24.00 -28.27 54.34
N GLU A 18 -22.96 -28.16 55.16
CA GLU A 18 -22.90 -28.87 56.43
C GLU A 18 -22.49 -27.91 57.54
N THR A 19 -23.40 -27.80 58.49
CA THR A 19 -23.31 -27.16 59.80
C THR A 19 -22.69 -28.14 60.79
N GLU A 20 -21.76 -27.68 61.62
CA GLU A 20 -21.53 -28.23 62.96
C GLU A 20 -21.10 -27.07 63.86
N GLY A 21 -21.82 -26.91 64.97
CA GLY A 21 -21.65 -25.80 65.90
C GLY A 21 -20.63 -26.08 67.00
N PHE A 22 -20.53 -25.11 67.93
CA PHE A 22 -20.64 -25.30 69.38
C PHE A 22 -19.77 -24.28 70.16
N LEU A 23 -20.47 -23.34 70.81
CA LEU A 23 -20.24 -22.70 72.13
C LEU A 23 -18.78 -22.39 72.54
N SER A 24 -18.41 -21.18 72.97
CA SER A 24 -19.01 -20.39 74.06
C SER A 24 -18.18 -19.13 74.27
N VAL A 25 -18.84 -18.13 74.85
CA VAL A 25 -18.33 -16.81 75.24
C VAL A 25 -17.63 -16.92 76.59
N HIS A 26 -16.47 -16.27 76.74
CA HIS A 26 -16.02 -15.74 78.04
C HIS A 26 -15.34 -14.39 77.82
N GLU A 27 -16.06 -13.32 78.20
CA GLU A 27 -15.51 -12.00 78.52
C GLU A 27 -15.00 -12.02 79.97
N GLU A 28 -13.83 -11.41 80.23
CA GLU A 28 -13.58 -10.57 81.42
C GLU A 28 -12.21 -9.85 81.37
N GLY A 29 -12.24 -8.51 81.60
CA GLY A 29 -11.22 -7.60 82.21
C GLY A 29 -9.78 -7.53 81.62
N GLN A 30 -9.10 -6.38 81.45
CA GLN A 30 -9.16 -5.02 82.00
C GLN A 30 -8.12 -4.11 81.24
N PRO A 31 -8.06 -2.78 81.47
CA PRO A 31 -7.58 -1.79 80.50
C PRO A 31 -6.09 -1.37 80.62
N GLY A 32 -5.46 -1.06 79.49
CA GLY A 32 -4.10 -0.54 79.39
C GLY A 32 -3.99 0.81 78.65
N ALA A 33 -3.80 1.88 79.44
CA ALA A 33 -3.12 3.15 79.15
C ALA A 33 -3.27 3.83 77.76
N ARG A 34 -4.06 4.91 77.74
CA ARG A 34 -3.93 6.01 76.76
C ARG A 34 -2.56 6.71 76.92
N ARG A 35 -1.78 6.74 75.83
CA ARG A 35 -0.69 7.72 75.65
C ARG A 35 -0.93 8.50 74.37
N GLY A 36 -1.44 9.72 74.52
CA GLY A 36 -1.51 10.70 73.44
C GLY A 36 -0.19 11.46 73.31
N ARG A 37 0.20 11.76 72.06
CA ARG A 37 1.10 12.83 71.53
C ARG A 37 1.83 12.27 70.28
N GLY A 38 1.81 12.88 69.11
CA GLY A 38 1.18 14.12 68.66
C GLY A 38 0.96 14.05 67.14
N CYS A 39 -0.12 14.66 66.68
CA CYS A 39 -0.42 14.81 65.26
C CYS A 39 0.47 15.92 64.71
N GLY A 40 1.64 15.53 64.19
CA GLY A 40 2.58 16.46 63.56
C GLY A 40 2.04 16.95 62.22
N ALA A 41 2.13 18.25 61.98
CA ALA A 41 1.79 18.94 60.73
C ALA A 41 2.52 18.41 59.46
N ARG A 42 3.34 17.35 59.56
CA ARG A 42 3.90 16.59 58.43
C ARG A 42 2.86 15.70 57.72
N ALA A 43 1.78 15.30 58.39
CA ALA A 43 0.76 14.41 57.82
C ALA A 43 -0.14 15.09 56.77
N LEU A 44 -0.39 16.41 56.89
CA LEU A 44 -1.22 17.15 55.94
C LEU A 44 -0.51 17.44 54.60
N GLN A 45 0.82 17.46 54.58
CA GLN A 45 1.59 17.77 53.37
C GLN A 45 1.72 16.56 52.44
N GLY A 46 1.79 15.34 52.99
CA GLY A 46 1.76 14.08 52.23
C GLY A 46 0.39 13.78 51.61
N SER A 47 -0.71 14.21 52.25
CA SER A 47 -2.07 14.03 51.73
C SER A 47 -2.32 14.82 50.45
N LYS A 48 -1.92 16.10 50.38
CA LYS A 48 -2.08 16.92 49.16
C LYS A 48 -1.27 16.38 47.98
N LEU A 49 -0.02 15.97 48.23
CA LEU A 49 0.83 15.37 47.20
C LEU A 49 0.25 14.04 46.70
N SER A 50 -0.23 13.18 47.60
CA SER A 50 -0.85 11.91 47.25
C SER A 50 -2.13 12.08 46.43
N THR A 51 -3.01 13.04 46.79
CA THR A 51 -4.21 13.36 46.01
C THR A 51 -3.87 13.92 44.63
N LEU A 52 -2.85 14.78 44.52
CA LEU A 52 -2.39 15.31 43.23
C LEU A 52 -1.83 14.19 42.33
N LEU A 53 -1.04 13.28 42.89
CA LEU A 53 -0.51 12.13 42.15
C LEU A 53 -1.62 11.18 41.70
N PHE A 54 -2.62 10.90 42.54
CA PHE A 54 -3.77 10.08 42.16
C PHE A 54 -4.58 10.72 41.03
N ALA A 55 -4.90 12.02 41.14
CA ALA A 55 -5.61 12.74 40.09
C ALA A 55 -4.83 12.78 38.77
N ALA A 56 -3.50 12.96 38.82
CA ALA A 56 -2.64 12.90 37.64
C ALA A 56 -2.63 11.49 37.00
N ASN A 57 -2.58 10.43 37.80
CA ASN A 57 -2.68 9.05 37.30
C ASN A 57 -4.05 8.78 36.65
N CYS A 58 -5.15 9.22 37.28
CA CYS A 58 -6.48 9.10 36.69
C CYS A 58 -6.59 9.88 35.35
N ALA A 59 -6.02 11.08 35.29
CA ALA A 59 -5.99 11.88 34.05
C ALA A 59 -5.15 11.21 32.96
N MET A 60 -3.98 10.66 33.30
CA MET A 60 -3.14 9.91 32.35
C MET A 60 -3.80 8.62 31.87
N LEU A 61 -4.46 7.87 32.76
CA LEU A 61 -5.23 6.68 32.40
C LEU A 61 -6.43 7.03 31.52
N GLY A 62 -7.15 8.12 31.83
CA GLY A 62 -8.25 8.63 31.02
C GLY A 62 -7.79 9.06 29.62
N LEU A 63 -6.67 9.79 29.53
CA LEU A 63 -6.08 10.19 28.25
C LEU A 63 -5.60 8.98 27.45
N SER A 64 -4.95 8.01 28.10
CA SER A 64 -4.51 6.77 27.47
C SER A 64 -5.70 5.98 26.93
N ALA A 65 -6.74 5.77 27.75
CA ALA A 65 -7.97 5.12 27.33
C ALA A 65 -8.64 5.86 26.16
N TRP A 66 -8.65 7.19 26.18
CA TRP A 66 -9.19 8.00 25.09
C TRP A 66 -8.39 7.84 23.79
N ILE A 67 -7.05 7.86 23.84
CA ILE A 67 -6.17 7.65 22.67
C ILE A 67 -6.37 6.24 22.10
N HIS A 68 -6.44 5.21 22.96
CA HIS A 68 -6.67 3.84 22.53
C HIS A 68 -8.08 3.61 21.97
N ALA A 69 -9.08 4.34 22.48
CA ALA A 69 -10.44 4.30 21.96
C ALA A 69 -10.62 5.10 20.66
N HIS A 70 -9.73 6.06 20.36
CA HIS A 70 -9.80 6.94 19.19
C HIS A 70 -8.48 6.91 18.41
N PRO A 71 -8.08 5.76 17.84
CA PRO A 71 -6.88 5.68 17.03
C PRO A 71 -7.01 6.62 15.83
N ARG A 72 -5.93 7.33 15.51
CA ARG A 72 -5.88 8.12 14.28
C ARG A 72 -6.00 7.20 13.07
N PRO A 73 -6.71 7.60 12.01
CA PRO A 73 -6.72 6.85 10.76
C PRO A 73 -5.28 6.71 10.23
N PRO A 74 -4.97 5.59 9.56
CA PRO A 74 -3.65 5.42 8.96
C PRO A 74 -3.40 6.50 7.90
N THR A 75 -2.17 6.95 7.81
CA THR A 75 -1.70 7.82 6.72
C THR A 75 -1.62 7.03 5.41
N ASP A 76 -1.68 7.72 4.27
CA ASP A 76 -1.50 7.09 2.95
C ASP A 76 -0.20 6.28 2.87
N GLN A 77 0.91 6.80 3.40
CA GLN A 77 2.20 6.08 3.44
C GLN A 77 2.12 4.77 4.23
N GLN A 78 1.37 4.74 5.34
CA GLN A 78 1.17 3.51 6.11
C GLN A 78 0.33 2.49 5.32
N CYS A 79 -0.69 2.96 4.59
CA CYS A 79 -1.49 2.10 3.70
C CYS A 79 -0.64 1.55 2.55
N VAL A 80 0.14 2.40 1.87
CA VAL A 80 1.06 2.02 0.79
C VAL A 80 1.99 0.89 1.24
N ARG A 81 2.66 1.07 2.37
CA ARG A 81 3.62 0.09 2.91
C ARG A 81 2.96 -1.24 3.32
N LYS A 82 1.68 -1.24 3.68
CA LYS A 82 0.94 -2.44 4.07
C LYS A 82 0.33 -3.19 2.89
N LEU A 83 -0.06 -2.47 1.84
CA LEU A 83 -0.87 -3.01 0.74
C LEU A 83 -0.05 -3.29 -0.53
N ASN A 84 1.20 -2.84 -0.61
CA ASN A 84 2.04 -3.00 -1.80
C ASN A 84 3.33 -3.75 -1.49
N ALA A 85 3.87 -4.41 -2.52
CA ALA A 85 5.20 -5.00 -2.48
C ALA A 85 6.25 -3.91 -2.18
N PRO A 86 7.33 -4.20 -1.44
CA PRO A 86 8.35 -3.22 -1.10
C PRO A 86 8.96 -2.55 -2.34
N SER A 87 8.93 -1.22 -2.37
CA SER A 87 9.46 -0.42 -3.47
C SER A 87 10.17 0.83 -2.94
N PRO A 88 11.30 1.24 -3.55
CA PRO A 88 12.01 2.45 -3.15
C PRO A 88 11.26 3.75 -3.48
N VAL A 89 10.16 3.66 -4.24
CA VAL A 89 9.29 4.81 -4.57
C VAL A 89 8.29 5.11 -3.45
N HIS A 90 8.06 4.18 -2.51
CA HIS A 90 7.06 4.35 -1.46
C HIS A 90 7.19 5.65 -0.65
N ASP A 91 8.41 6.16 -0.48
CA ASP A 91 8.66 7.36 0.31
C ASP A 91 8.26 8.66 -0.40
N VAL A 92 8.09 8.63 -1.72
CA VAL A 92 7.66 9.79 -2.52
C VAL A 92 6.23 9.66 -3.04
N LEU A 93 5.54 8.55 -2.74
CA LEU A 93 4.15 8.37 -3.13
C LEU A 93 3.25 9.32 -2.35
N GLU A 94 2.72 10.30 -3.07
CA GLU A 94 1.64 11.17 -2.64
C GLU A 94 0.38 10.81 -3.44
N TYR A 95 -0.79 11.00 -2.82
CA TYR A 95 -2.07 10.78 -3.47
C TYR A 95 -2.83 12.09 -3.65
N GLU A 96 -3.66 12.13 -4.67
CA GLU A 96 -4.61 13.20 -4.94
C GLU A 96 -5.97 12.63 -5.34
N ASP A 97 -7.03 13.38 -5.04
CA ASP A 97 -8.37 13.03 -5.51
C ASP A 97 -8.56 13.62 -6.91
N VAL A 98 -8.88 12.75 -7.86
CA VAL A 98 -9.01 13.09 -9.28
C VAL A 98 -10.42 12.74 -9.72
N GLN A 99 -11.08 13.68 -10.39
CA GLN A 99 -12.32 13.41 -11.12
C GLN A 99 -11.95 13.01 -12.55
N PHE A 100 -12.31 11.80 -12.97
CA PHE A 100 -11.92 11.29 -14.28
C PHE A 100 -12.70 11.94 -15.41
N ASP A 101 -12.03 12.66 -16.30
CA ASP A 101 -12.65 13.22 -17.50
C ASP A 101 -12.46 12.27 -18.70
N ASN A 102 -13.05 11.07 -18.62
CA ASN A 102 -12.80 9.94 -19.53
C ASN A 102 -14.02 9.54 -20.38
N ALA A 103 -14.98 10.47 -20.57
CA ALA A 103 -16.13 10.22 -21.43
C ALA A 103 -15.72 9.77 -22.85
N PHE A 104 -16.51 8.90 -23.48
CA PHE A 104 -16.11 8.19 -24.71
C PHE A 104 -15.63 9.12 -25.84
N TRP A 105 -16.27 10.27 -26.03
CA TRP A 105 -15.93 11.26 -27.07
C TRP A 105 -15.06 12.41 -26.57
N LYS A 106 -14.59 12.35 -25.32
CA LYS A 106 -13.72 13.38 -24.76
C LYS A 106 -12.39 13.43 -25.52
N GLU A 107 -11.96 14.65 -25.83
CA GLU A 107 -10.63 14.90 -26.37
C GLU A 107 -9.59 14.70 -25.29
N SER A 108 -8.45 14.11 -25.66
CA SER A 108 -7.34 13.89 -24.76
C SER A 108 -6.03 14.09 -25.52
N PRO A 109 -5.01 14.71 -24.91
CA PRO A 109 -3.69 14.84 -25.53
C PRO A 109 -2.99 13.50 -25.76
N TYR A 110 -3.56 12.39 -25.26
CA TYR A 110 -3.05 11.03 -25.40
C TYR A 110 -3.89 10.14 -26.35
N LYS A 111 -4.91 10.70 -27.02
CA LYS A 111 -5.86 9.95 -27.87
C LYS A 111 -5.87 10.46 -29.31
N GLY A 112 -6.05 9.55 -30.26
CA GLY A 112 -6.27 9.86 -31.68
C GLY A 112 -5.23 9.22 -32.60
N LYS A 113 -5.21 9.68 -33.85
CA LYS A 113 -4.24 9.23 -34.85
C LYS A 113 -2.81 9.58 -34.42
N PRO A 114 -1.82 8.74 -34.73
CA PRO A 114 -0.43 8.99 -34.39
C PRO A 114 0.08 10.28 -35.05
N THR A 115 0.79 11.08 -34.27
CA THR A 115 1.53 12.28 -34.70
C THR A 115 2.83 12.33 -33.93
N PRO A 116 3.89 12.98 -34.45
CA PRO A 116 5.15 13.10 -33.70
C PRO A 116 4.98 13.72 -32.30
N GLU A 117 4.04 14.67 -32.14
CA GLU A 117 3.71 15.27 -30.85
C GLU A 117 3.04 14.26 -29.90
N LEU A 118 2.10 13.45 -30.41
CA LEU A 118 1.45 12.41 -29.62
C LEU A 118 2.46 11.34 -29.18
N GLU A 119 3.35 10.91 -30.08
CA GLU A 119 4.41 9.94 -29.75
C GLU A 119 5.36 10.47 -28.67
N ALA A 120 5.72 11.75 -28.74
CA ALA A 120 6.54 12.40 -27.71
C ALA A 120 5.85 12.41 -26.35
N LYS A 121 4.56 12.79 -26.30
CA LYS A 121 3.76 12.77 -25.06
C LYS A 121 3.66 11.38 -24.45
N TRP A 122 3.44 10.34 -25.27
CA TRP A 122 3.43 8.96 -24.78
C TRP A 122 4.80 8.52 -24.27
N LYS A 123 5.89 8.89 -24.95
CA LYS A 123 7.26 8.59 -24.51
C LYS A 123 7.56 9.21 -23.14
N GLU A 124 7.11 10.44 -22.90
CA GLU A 124 7.23 11.11 -21.60
C GLU A 124 6.46 10.41 -20.47
N LEU A 125 5.53 9.51 -20.77
CA LEU A 125 4.87 8.75 -19.72
C LEU A 125 5.80 7.68 -19.15
N TRP A 126 6.62 6.99 -19.94
CA TRP A 126 7.28 5.76 -19.47
C TRP A 126 8.79 5.70 -19.68
N TYR A 127 9.37 6.58 -20.50
CA TYR A 127 10.77 6.47 -20.93
C TYR A 127 11.76 7.03 -19.90
N TYR A 128 11.84 6.38 -18.74
CA TYR A 128 12.69 6.76 -17.61
C TYR A 128 13.72 5.69 -17.21
N GLY A 129 13.91 4.68 -18.05
CA GLY A 129 14.95 3.67 -17.91
C GLY A 129 14.91 2.84 -16.64
N SER A 130 16.02 2.14 -16.38
CA SER A 130 16.24 1.34 -15.19
C SER A 130 16.94 2.17 -14.11
N PHE A 131 16.98 1.69 -12.87
CA PHE A 131 17.63 2.34 -11.74
C PHE A 131 18.40 1.31 -10.90
N ASP A 132 19.23 1.83 -10.01
CA ASP A 132 20.07 1.07 -9.10
C ASP A 132 19.27 0.58 -7.88
N LEU A 133 19.13 -0.73 -7.71
CA LEU A 133 18.37 -1.33 -6.60
C LEU A 133 19.27 -2.25 -5.75
N PRO A 134 19.42 -1.99 -4.43
CA PRO A 134 20.20 -2.86 -3.56
C PRO A 134 19.65 -4.28 -3.45
N ASP A 135 20.55 -5.27 -3.37
CA ASP A 135 20.21 -6.70 -3.22
C ASP A 135 19.34 -6.99 -1.99
N SER A 136 19.35 -6.11 -0.99
CA SER A 136 18.51 -6.20 0.21
C SER A 136 17.00 -6.22 -0.09
N TYR A 137 16.58 -5.81 -1.28
CA TYR A 137 15.18 -5.89 -1.71
C TYR A 137 14.75 -7.31 -2.13
N LEU A 138 15.68 -8.19 -2.54
CA LEU A 138 15.34 -9.52 -3.08
C LEU A 138 14.48 -10.37 -2.14
N PRO A 139 14.81 -10.51 -0.83
CA PRO A 139 13.99 -11.32 0.07
C PRO A 139 12.56 -10.76 0.20
N ALA A 140 12.44 -9.43 0.21
CA ALA A 140 11.16 -8.74 0.37
C ALA A 140 10.27 -8.84 -0.90
N LEU A 141 10.89 -9.09 -2.06
CA LEU A 141 10.24 -9.39 -3.33
C LEU A 141 10.06 -10.89 -3.58
N ASN A 142 10.38 -11.74 -2.59
CA ASN A 142 10.36 -13.20 -2.71
C ASN A 142 11.20 -13.72 -3.90
N LYS A 143 12.42 -13.18 -4.06
CA LYS A 143 13.38 -13.55 -5.10
C LYS A 143 14.64 -14.17 -4.51
N SER A 144 15.21 -15.15 -5.21
CA SER A 144 16.52 -15.72 -4.87
C SER A 144 17.65 -14.74 -5.20
N ALA A 145 18.78 -14.85 -4.50
CA ALA A 145 20.01 -14.12 -4.82
C ALA A 145 20.68 -14.61 -6.12
N ASP A 146 20.46 -15.88 -6.49
CA ASP A 146 21.18 -16.54 -7.59
C ASP A 146 20.58 -16.27 -8.99
N GLY A 147 19.51 -15.47 -9.07
CA GLY A 147 18.80 -15.19 -10.31
C GLY A 147 17.63 -16.15 -10.59
N ILE A 148 17.32 -16.36 -11.87
CA ILE A 148 16.21 -17.22 -12.33
C ILE A 148 16.72 -18.17 -13.41
N ALA A 149 16.37 -19.46 -13.30
CA ALA A 149 16.68 -20.48 -14.31
C ALA A 149 18.17 -20.64 -14.66
N GLY A 150 19.07 -20.27 -13.75
CA GLY A 150 20.53 -20.30 -13.96
C GLY A 150 21.11 -18.99 -14.50
N ASP A 151 20.25 -18.03 -14.86
CA ASP A 151 20.67 -16.69 -15.29
C ASP A 151 20.78 -15.76 -14.08
N PRO A 152 21.98 -15.20 -13.80
CA PRO A 152 22.17 -14.29 -12.68
C PRO A 152 21.47 -12.95 -12.93
N TRP A 153 21.14 -12.23 -11.86
CA TRP A 153 20.58 -10.89 -11.96
C TRP A 153 21.54 -9.92 -12.67
N ALA A 154 21.01 -9.13 -13.60
CA ALA A 154 21.75 -8.04 -14.21
C ALA A 154 22.16 -7.02 -13.14
N LYS A 155 23.41 -6.56 -13.22
CA LYS A 155 24.00 -5.61 -12.27
C LYS A 155 24.34 -4.29 -12.93
N THR A 156 24.17 -3.20 -12.20
CA THR A 156 24.64 -1.87 -12.59
C THR A 156 26.16 -1.77 -12.38
N ALA A 157 26.77 -0.65 -12.83
CA ALA A 157 28.17 -0.37 -12.57
C ALA A 157 28.54 -0.29 -11.07
N SER A 158 27.56 -0.10 -10.18
CA SER A 158 27.79 -0.09 -8.73
C SER A 158 27.81 -1.49 -8.11
N GLY A 159 27.41 -2.52 -8.86
CA GLY A 159 27.25 -3.91 -8.38
C GLY A 159 25.86 -4.23 -7.81
N ASN A 160 24.96 -3.25 -7.76
CA ASN A 160 23.56 -3.43 -7.37
C ASN A 160 22.70 -3.93 -8.54
N LEU A 161 21.46 -4.35 -8.27
CA LEU A 161 20.55 -4.85 -9.28
C LEU A 161 20.16 -3.74 -10.26
N LEU A 162 20.15 -4.07 -11.55
CA LEU A 162 19.48 -3.27 -12.56
C LEU A 162 17.97 -3.54 -12.46
N ALA A 163 17.18 -2.53 -12.12
CA ALA A 163 15.74 -2.69 -11.90
C ALA A 163 14.92 -1.65 -12.68
N GLY A 164 13.79 -2.05 -13.25
CA GLY A 164 12.77 -1.15 -13.80
C GLY A 164 11.63 -0.87 -12.81
N LEU A 165 10.86 0.18 -13.04
CA LEU A 165 9.57 0.37 -12.36
C LEU A 165 8.44 -0.21 -13.22
N GLU A 166 7.64 -1.08 -12.61
CA GLU A 166 6.49 -1.72 -13.26
C GLU A 166 5.51 -0.72 -13.90
N VAL A 167 5.29 0.46 -13.31
CA VAL A 167 4.38 1.45 -13.91
C VAL A 167 4.85 1.92 -15.30
N PHE A 168 6.17 2.03 -15.50
CA PHE A 168 6.74 2.40 -16.80
C PHE A 168 6.65 1.24 -17.79
N HIS A 169 6.89 0.00 -17.34
CA HIS A 169 6.68 -1.18 -18.19
C HIS A 169 5.20 -1.30 -18.62
N ASN A 170 4.25 -1.13 -17.70
CA ASN A 170 2.82 -1.16 -18.02
C ASN A 170 2.43 -0.05 -19.02
N LEU A 171 2.95 1.17 -18.87
CA LEU A 171 2.67 2.26 -19.80
C LEU A 171 3.37 2.07 -21.15
N HIS A 172 4.56 1.47 -21.17
CA HIS A 172 5.21 1.00 -22.40
C HIS A 172 4.32 -0.03 -23.12
N CYS A 173 3.85 -1.06 -22.41
CA CYS A 173 2.96 -2.07 -22.95
C CYS A 173 1.68 -1.45 -23.56
N LEU A 174 1.06 -0.52 -22.85
CA LEU A 174 -0.14 0.17 -23.34
C LEU A 174 0.18 1.00 -24.59
N ASN A 175 1.32 1.68 -24.61
CA ASN A 175 1.77 2.44 -25.77
C ASN A 175 2.05 1.52 -26.97
N LEU A 176 2.68 0.37 -26.77
CA LEU A 176 2.96 -0.59 -27.85
C LEU A 176 1.67 -1.12 -28.47
N VAL A 177 0.67 -1.46 -27.64
CA VAL A 177 -0.67 -1.86 -28.15
C VAL A 177 -1.29 -0.74 -28.98
N ARG A 178 -1.24 0.52 -28.52
CA ARG A 178 -1.72 1.68 -29.27
C ARG A 178 -0.98 1.84 -30.60
N GLN A 179 0.35 1.79 -30.59
CA GLN A 179 1.18 1.93 -31.79
C GLN A 179 0.90 0.80 -32.78
N TYR A 180 0.75 -0.43 -32.30
CA TYR A 180 0.43 -1.59 -33.14
C TYR A 180 -0.91 -1.45 -33.87
N VAL A 181 -1.95 -0.89 -33.21
CA VAL A 181 -3.24 -0.57 -33.85
C VAL A 181 -3.08 0.41 -35.01
N HIS A 182 -2.11 1.34 -34.92
CA HIS A 182 -1.85 2.38 -35.90
C HIS A 182 -0.59 2.17 -36.74
N LYS A 183 -0.03 0.95 -36.76
CA LYS A 183 1.28 0.67 -37.39
C LYS A 183 1.33 0.93 -38.89
N GLU A 184 0.18 0.96 -39.57
CA GLU A 184 0.07 1.28 -41.00
C GLU A 184 -0.05 2.79 -41.25
N GLU A 185 -0.31 3.59 -40.21
CA GLU A 185 -0.52 5.04 -40.29
C GLU A 185 0.70 5.86 -39.87
N PHE A 186 1.70 5.23 -39.24
CA PHE A 186 2.91 5.88 -38.74
C PHE A 186 4.12 4.94 -38.81
N ASP A 187 5.29 5.48 -39.13
CA ASP A 187 6.53 4.71 -39.23
C ASP A 187 7.15 4.49 -37.84
N TYR A 188 7.04 3.25 -37.34
CA TYR A 188 7.66 2.81 -36.09
C TYR A 188 8.96 2.02 -36.30
N SER A 189 9.56 2.04 -37.50
CA SER A 189 10.78 1.27 -37.79
C SER A 189 11.98 1.64 -36.92
N SER A 190 12.00 2.86 -36.35
CA SER A 190 13.02 3.29 -35.40
C SER A 190 12.81 2.80 -33.97
N ASP A 191 11.63 2.26 -33.65
CA ASP A 191 11.29 1.78 -32.31
C ASP A 191 11.75 0.32 -32.15
N PRO A 192 12.62 0.00 -31.18
CA PRO A 192 13.07 -1.36 -30.92
C PRO A 192 11.95 -2.37 -30.67
N ALA A 193 10.78 -1.93 -30.18
CA ALA A 193 9.64 -2.80 -29.97
C ALA A 193 9.05 -3.37 -31.29
N PHE A 194 9.38 -2.75 -32.42
CA PHE A 194 8.97 -3.17 -33.77
C PHE A 194 10.12 -3.83 -34.57
N HIS A 195 11.27 -4.07 -33.96
CA HIS A 195 12.38 -4.76 -34.60
C HIS A 195 12.19 -6.28 -34.60
N GLY A 196 12.71 -6.95 -35.63
CA GLY A 196 12.62 -8.40 -35.79
C GLY A 196 11.54 -8.85 -36.79
N SER A 197 11.14 -10.11 -36.70
CA SER A 197 10.10 -10.67 -37.57
C SER A 197 8.71 -10.17 -37.15
N ALA A 198 7.75 -10.20 -38.10
CA ALA A 198 6.36 -9.86 -37.79
C ALA A 198 5.80 -10.70 -36.63
N ASP A 199 6.13 -12.00 -36.57
CA ASP A 199 5.72 -12.90 -35.49
C ASP A 199 6.30 -12.48 -34.13
N LEU A 200 7.54 -11.97 -34.10
CA LEU A 200 8.15 -11.48 -32.85
C LEU A 200 7.46 -10.20 -32.36
N VAL A 201 7.13 -9.28 -33.26
CA VAL A 201 6.39 -8.06 -32.91
C VAL A 201 5.00 -8.41 -32.38
N VAL A 202 4.30 -9.36 -33.01
CA VAL A 202 3.00 -9.84 -32.51
C VAL A 202 3.15 -10.49 -31.14
N ALA A 203 4.14 -11.35 -30.93
CA ALA A 203 4.40 -11.98 -29.64
C ALA A 203 4.69 -10.94 -28.53
N HIS A 204 5.39 -9.85 -28.86
CA HIS A 204 5.62 -8.75 -27.93
C HIS A 204 4.31 -8.02 -27.57
N VAL A 205 3.45 -7.76 -28.55
CA VAL A 205 2.11 -7.17 -28.31
C VAL A 205 1.24 -8.10 -27.47
N ASP A 206 1.24 -9.40 -27.73
CA ASP A 206 0.50 -10.38 -26.94
C ASP A 206 1.01 -10.46 -25.49
N HIS A 207 2.33 -10.40 -25.29
CA HIS A 207 2.93 -10.26 -23.96
C HIS A 207 2.43 -9.00 -23.25
N CYS A 208 2.39 -7.86 -23.96
CA CYS A 208 1.90 -6.60 -23.42
C CYS A 208 0.43 -6.68 -22.99
N ILE A 209 -0.42 -7.31 -23.80
CA ILE A 209 -1.84 -7.53 -23.47
C ILE A 209 -1.96 -8.38 -22.21
N GLU A 210 -1.17 -9.46 -22.08
CA GLU A 210 -1.21 -10.34 -20.92
C GLU A 210 -0.67 -9.66 -19.65
N ALA A 211 0.43 -8.91 -19.75
CA ALA A 211 0.99 -8.14 -18.65
C ALA A 211 -0.02 -7.11 -18.13
N LEU A 212 -0.67 -6.36 -19.03
CA LEU A 212 -1.73 -5.41 -18.69
C LEU A 212 -2.94 -6.10 -18.06
N ARG A 213 -3.37 -7.26 -18.58
CA ARG A 213 -4.48 -8.02 -18.00
C ARG A 213 -4.18 -8.41 -16.55
N ILE A 214 -3.00 -8.99 -16.28
CA ILE A 214 -2.57 -9.38 -14.93
C ILE A 214 -2.53 -8.14 -14.02
N ARG A 215 -1.96 -7.03 -14.50
CA ARG A 215 -1.83 -5.80 -13.73
C ARG A 215 -3.18 -5.20 -13.36
N LEU A 216 -4.11 -5.09 -14.32
CA LEU A 216 -5.45 -4.55 -14.12
C LEU A 216 -6.27 -5.40 -13.16
N MET A 217 -6.12 -6.72 -13.19
CA MET A 217 -6.76 -7.61 -12.20
C MET A 217 -6.14 -7.46 -10.80
N CYS A 218 -4.83 -7.26 -10.71
CA CYS A 218 -4.13 -7.06 -9.44
C CYS A 218 -4.49 -5.72 -8.78
N ALA A 219 -4.61 -4.64 -9.55
CA ALA A 219 -5.12 -3.35 -9.08
C ALA A 219 -6.57 -3.11 -9.52
N ALA A 220 -7.43 -4.13 -9.35
CA ALA A 220 -8.83 -4.05 -9.74
C ALA A 220 -9.49 -2.80 -9.14
N ASP A 221 -9.99 -1.94 -10.02
CA ASP A 221 -10.77 -0.77 -9.63
C ASP A 221 -12.20 -1.19 -9.31
N VAL A 222 -12.62 -0.96 -8.07
CA VAL A 222 -13.95 -1.30 -7.56
C VAL A 222 -14.88 -0.09 -7.51
N THR A 223 -14.46 1.04 -8.07
CA THR A 223 -15.27 2.26 -8.13
C THR A 223 -16.48 2.04 -9.04
N PRO A 224 -17.72 2.23 -8.55
CA PRO A 224 -18.90 2.05 -9.38
C PRO A 224 -19.01 3.18 -10.40
N PHE A 225 -19.15 2.83 -11.67
CA PHE A 225 -19.59 3.76 -12.70
C PHE A 225 -21.12 3.71 -12.83
N LEU A 226 -21.74 4.85 -13.15
CA LEU A 226 -23.20 4.96 -13.23
C LEU A 226 -23.66 4.94 -14.68
N HIS A 227 -24.97 4.90 -14.90
CA HIS A 227 -25.55 5.05 -16.23
C HIS A 227 -26.48 6.26 -16.23
N THR A 228 -26.30 7.15 -17.20
CA THR A 228 -27.24 8.24 -17.48
C THR A 228 -28.39 7.72 -18.34
N ASN A 229 -29.58 8.29 -18.16
CA ASN A 229 -30.71 8.03 -19.05
C ASN A 229 -30.77 9.16 -20.10
N GLY A 230 -30.21 8.90 -21.28
CA GLY A 230 -30.14 9.87 -22.37
C GLY A 230 -31.10 9.56 -23.51
N ALA A 231 -31.23 10.49 -24.46
CA ALA A 231 -32.06 10.31 -25.66
C ALA A 231 -31.66 9.11 -26.54
N LYS A 232 -30.44 8.58 -26.36
CA LYS A 232 -29.90 7.39 -27.05
C LYS A 232 -29.96 6.12 -26.18
N GLY A 233 -30.78 6.12 -25.13
CA GLY A 233 -30.85 5.05 -24.12
C GLY A 233 -29.87 5.24 -22.97
N ASN A 234 -29.71 4.20 -22.15
CA ASN A 234 -28.77 4.21 -21.04
C ASN A 234 -27.33 4.31 -21.55
N GLN A 235 -26.57 5.29 -21.06
CA GLN A 235 -25.16 5.49 -21.43
C GLN A 235 -24.30 5.44 -20.17
N PRO A 236 -23.18 4.69 -20.18
CA PRO A 236 -22.29 4.66 -19.04
C PRO A 236 -21.65 6.03 -18.82
N ASP A 237 -21.60 6.44 -17.56
CA ASP A 237 -20.87 7.59 -17.08
C ASP A 237 -19.64 7.12 -16.33
N PHE A 238 -18.51 7.24 -17.00
CA PHE A 238 -17.20 6.86 -16.46
C PHE A 238 -16.55 8.00 -15.66
N ASP A 239 -17.19 9.18 -15.62
CA ASP A 239 -16.76 10.32 -14.84
C ASP A 239 -16.98 10.05 -13.35
N SER A 240 -15.92 9.55 -12.70
CA SER A 240 -15.98 9.10 -11.31
C SER A 240 -14.74 9.57 -10.55
N GLN A 241 -14.96 9.80 -9.25
CA GLN A 241 -13.92 10.24 -8.34
C GLN A 241 -13.02 9.06 -7.99
N HIS A 242 -11.71 9.25 -8.12
CA HIS A 242 -10.69 8.30 -7.74
C HIS A 242 -9.65 8.97 -6.86
N ARG A 243 -8.94 8.16 -6.06
CA ARG A 243 -7.76 8.59 -5.33
C ARG A 243 -6.53 7.96 -5.96
N CYS A 244 -5.75 8.75 -6.66
CA CYS A 244 -4.65 8.27 -7.50
C CYS A 244 -3.29 8.71 -6.96
N PRO A 245 -2.23 7.89 -7.15
CA PRO A 245 -0.87 8.36 -6.96
C PRO A 245 -0.59 9.54 -7.90
N LYS A 246 0.03 10.59 -7.36
CA LYS A 246 0.54 11.72 -8.15
C LYS A 246 1.66 11.25 -9.07
N TYR A 247 1.36 11.18 -10.37
CA TYR A 247 2.24 10.56 -11.34
C TYR A 247 3.57 11.31 -11.50
N ASP A 248 3.53 12.64 -11.43
CA ASP A 248 4.69 13.53 -11.48
C ASP A 248 5.73 13.21 -10.38
N ARG A 249 5.28 12.83 -9.18
CA ARG A 249 6.18 12.43 -8.07
C ARG A 249 7.01 11.19 -8.41
N ILE A 250 6.39 10.22 -9.08
CA ILE A 250 7.04 8.98 -9.51
C ILE A 250 8.03 9.27 -10.62
N VAL A 251 7.62 10.08 -11.60
CA VAL A 251 8.46 10.52 -12.71
C VAL A 251 9.67 11.30 -12.21
N ASP A 252 9.48 12.27 -11.32
CA ASP A 252 10.57 13.07 -10.76
C ASP A 252 11.56 12.23 -9.95
N TRP A 253 11.06 11.21 -9.24
CA TRP A 253 11.90 10.25 -8.54
C TRP A 253 12.75 9.43 -9.51
N ALA A 254 12.15 8.98 -10.61
CA ALA A 254 12.81 8.16 -11.63
C ALA A 254 13.85 8.98 -12.40
N LYS A 255 13.52 10.20 -12.82
CA LYS A 255 14.45 11.11 -13.53
C LYS A 255 15.76 11.33 -12.77
N LYS A 256 15.71 11.34 -11.43
CA LYS A 256 16.88 11.53 -10.55
C LYS A 256 17.73 10.28 -10.38
N ARG A 257 17.24 9.10 -10.76
CA ARG A 257 17.84 7.79 -10.48
C ARG A 257 18.03 6.92 -11.72
N GLN A 258 17.50 7.34 -12.86
CA GLN A 258 17.61 6.61 -14.11
C GLN A 258 19.07 6.42 -14.49
N ILE A 259 19.40 5.19 -14.82
CA ILE A 259 20.65 4.78 -15.43
C ILE A 259 20.29 4.52 -16.87
N MET A 260 20.66 5.42 -17.77
CA MET A 260 20.56 5.16 -19.19
C MET A 260 21.60 4.08 -19.53
N VAL A 261 21.19 2.82 -19.52
CA VAL A 261 22.03 1.72 -20.01
C VAL A 261 21.95 1.74 -21.54
N GLU A 262 22.74 2.60 -22.16
CA GLU A 262 23.04 2.47 -23.58
C GLU A 262 23.97 1.26 -23.76
N SER A 263 23.47 0.21 -24.41
CA SER A 263 24.35 -0.82 -24.98
C SER A 263 25.10 -0.21 -26.18
N PRO A 264 26.41 -0.48 -26.34
CA PRO A 264 27.20 -0.04 -27.51
C PRO A 264 26.62 -0.49 -28.87
N GLU A 265 25.69 -1.44 -28.87
CA GLU A 265 25.02 -1.95 -30.08
C GLU A 265 23.66 -1.28 -30.36
N GLY A 266 23.30 -0.20 -29.66
CA GLY A 266 22.10 0.60 -29.98
C GLY A 266 20.76 -0.10 -29.67
N HIS A 267 20.79 -1.30 -29.13
CA HIS A 267 19.60 -2.04 -28.70
C HIS A 267 19.44 -1.91 -27.18
N GLY A 268 18.83 -0.80 -26.78
CA GLY A 268 18.30 -0.67 -25.42
C GLY A 268 17.12 -1.62 -25.25
N HIS A 269 17.37 -2.83 -24.77
CA HIS A 269 16.32 -3.63 -24.19
C HIS A 269 15.98 -3.00 -22.84
N HIS A 270 14.80 -2.36 -22.79
CA HIS A 270 14.22 -1.85 -21.56
C HIS A 270 13.73 -3.04 -20.73
N GLY A 271 14.65 -3.66 -20.00
CA GLY A 271 14.37 -4.59 -18.91
C GLY A 271 14.09 -3.86 -17.60
#